data_AF-A0A8T7BJ84-F1
#
_entry.id   AF-A0A8T7BJ84-F1
#
_cell.length_a   1.000
_cell.length_b   1.000
_cell.length_c   1.000
_cell.angle_alpha   90.00
_cell.angle_beta   90.00
_cell.angle_gamma   90.00
#
_symmetry.space_group_name_H-M   'P 1'
#
loop_
_entity.id
_entity.type
_entity.pdbx_description
1 polymer ?
#
loop_
_entity_poly.entity_id
_entity_poly.type
_entity_poly.pdbx_seq_one_letter_code
_entity_poly.pdbx_strand_id
1 'polypeptide(L)'
;MDKIYIYDLTCLIYQQVSETPSGTVRVDLRYAHYLLTQHKDATIFVKQQGNNLLIISHNEAEALIHHLLENWELGISNSIEEKSNSESNLEFRMRYHGMWDPDLDTFFSMPFHDRFHFLLNQELTEIFGVEFSWVRKLPHVLKIWYAFVASISKFPATFLLHIGQFVGVLLKTRSIYLAYRFITTRRNSNDFLSEHVQRNKDQKYLYIYTAYNRGFPFKALENIKAIAPLEYCVFMHDLIIIYYAEYFLPVNRHAQIKWMKHLLTLEPKIISNSNETKKYLQRFTKEHDRECDDMVTAHIGVEPCFLKSQTPPPLKTDKNYFVVIATIEPRKNHILLLNIWRDMAQNSAVDPMPELYLVGKRGWENENVID
;
A
#
# COMPACT_ATOMS: atom_id res chain seq x y z
N MET A 1 25.78 18.98 11.30
CA MET A 1 24.62 18.41 12.01
C MET A 1 24.06 17.33 11.12
N ASP A 2 24.02 16.11 11.63
CA ASP A 2 23.37 15.00 10.94
C ASP A 2 21.86 15.26 10.84
N LYS A 3 21.26 14.86 9.71
CA LYS A 3 19.83 15.07 9.47
C LYS A 3 19.03 14.06 10.29
N ILE A 4 17.90 14.50 10.83
CA ILE A 4 16.90 13.62 11.43
C ILE A 4 15.97 13.12 10.32
N TYR A 5 15.81 11.81 10.21
CA TYR A 5 14.90 11.18 9.26
C TYR A 5 13.49 11.15 9.83
N ILE A 6 12.51 11.58 9.03
CA ILE A 6 11.10 11.37 9.33
C ILE A 6 10.60 10.31 8.35
N TYR A 7 10.18 9.16 8.87
CA TYR A 7 9.72 8.04 8.05
C TYR A 7 8.25 7.73 8.28
N ASP A 8 7.47 7.74 7.21
CA ASP A 8 6.01 7.58 7.28
C ASP A 8 5.60 6.11 7.18
N LEU A 9 5.09 5.55 8.29
CA LEU A 9 4.63 4.16 8.39
C LEU A 9 3.14 3.99 8.03
N THR A 10 2.45 5.05 7.60
CA THR A 10 1.00 5.04 7.33
C THR A 10 0.59 3.91 6.39
N CYS A 11 1.31 3.74 5.28
CA CYS A 11 1.03 2.69 4.30
C CYS A 11 1.16 1.28 4.92
N LEU A 12 2.22 1.02 5.69
CA LEU A 12 2.43 -0.25 6.39
C LEU A 12 1.35 -0.52 7.44
N ILE A 13 0.94 0.51 8.19
CA ILE A 13 -0.16 0.42 9.16
C ILE A 13 -1.48 0.07 8.46
N TYR A 14 -1.77 0.68 7.31
CA TYR A 14 -2.97 0.32 6.54
C TYR A 14 -2.89 -1.11 6.03
N GLN A 15 -1.73 -1.54 5.52
CA GLN A 15 -1.55 -2.85 4.90
C GLN A 15 -1.35 -3.99 5.88
N GLN A 16 -1.23 -3.73 7.18
CA GLN A 16 -1.02 -4.79 8.19
C GLN A 16 -2.12 -5.87 8.22
N VAL A 17 -3.27 -5.59 7.62
CA VAL A 17 -4.40 -6.52 7.54
C VAL A 17 -4.35 -7.43 6.31
N SER A 18 -3.49 -7.13 5.34
CA SER A 18 -3.34 -7.89 4.10
C SER A 18 -2.56 -9.17 4.33
N GLU A 19 -3.06 -10.29 3.80
CA GLU A 19 -2.39 -11.58 3.88
C GLU A 19 -1.04 -11.59 3.16
N THR A 20 -0.94 -10.85 2.05
CA THR A 20 0.27 -10.75 1.23
C THR A 20 0.53 -9.29 0.84
N PRO A 21 1.80 -8.85 0.78
CA PRO A 21 2.13 -7.48 0.44
C PRO A 21 2.21 -7.29 -1.07
N SER A 22 1.81 -6.10 -1.55
CA SER A 22 2.13 -5.67 -2.90
C SER A 22 3.64 -5.40 -3.05
N GLY A 23 4.14 -5.35 -4.29
CA GLY A 23 5.54 -5.05 -4.54
C GLY A 23 5.99 -3.68 -3.98
N THR A 24 5.12 -2.66 -4.03
CA THR A 24 5.42 -1.33 -3.48
C THR A 24 5.50 -1.34 -1.95
N VAL A 25 4.60 -2.09 -1.31
CA VAL A 25 4.57 -2.23 0.16
C VAL A 25 5.78 -3.02 0.67
N ARG A 26 6.29 -3.98 -0.10
CA ARG A 26 7.56 -4.67 0.23
C ARG A 26 8.75 -3.71 0.25
N VAL A 27 8.83 -2.81 -0.74
CA VAL A 27 9.88 -1.78 -0.78
C VAL A 27 9.77 -0.89 0.45
N ASP A 28 8.58 -0.40 0.74
CA ASP A 28 8.29 0.44 1.91
C ASP A 28 8.71 -0.24 3.23
N LEU A 29 8.37 -1.52 3.40
CA LEU A 29 8.77 -2.28 4.60
C LEU A 29 10.30 -2.41 4.73
N ARG A 30 11.02 -2.60 3.62
CA ARG A 30 12.49 -2.73 3.64
C ARG A 30 13.18 -1.43 4.01
N TYR A 31 12.71 -0.29 3.52
CA TYR A 31 13.24 1.01 3.93
C TYR A 31 12.95 1.29 5.41
N ALA A 32 11.74 1.01 5.87
CA ALA A 32 11.38 1.13 7.28
C ALA A 32 12.30 0.27 8.18
N HIS A 33 12.50 -1.00 7.81
CA HIS A 33 13.37 -1.92 8.53
C HIS A 33 14.85 -1.48 8.50
N TYR A 34 15.34 -0.98 7.37
CA TYR A 34 16.69 -0.45 7.26
C TYR A 34 16.91 0.74 8.21
N LEU A 35 15.99 1.71 8.23
CA LEU A 35 16.09 2.85 9.13
C LEU A 35 15.97 2.44 10.60
N LEU A 36 15.08 1.51 10.92
CA LEU A 36 14.94 0.96 12.27
C LEU A 36 16.22 0.28 12.75
N THR A 37 16.94 -0.43 11.88
CA THR A 37 18.12 -1.22 12.28
C THR A 37 19.43 -0.43 12.20
N GLN A 38 19.60 0.46 11.22
CA GLN A 38 20.84 1.17 10.97
C GLN A 38 20.85 2.61 11.48
N HIS A 39 19.66 3.23 11.62
CA HIS A 39 19.52 4.66 11.92
C HIS A 39 18.42 4.93 12.97
N LYS A 40 18.20 3.99 13.91
CA LYS A 40 17.13 4.06 14.91
C LYS A 40 17.08 5.41 15.63
N ASP A 41 18.22 5.84 16.17
CA ASP A 41 18.33 7.06 16.99
C ASP A 41 18.20 8.36 16.19
N ALA A 42 18.43 8.29 14.88
CA ALA A 42 18.28 9.42 13.96
C ALA A 42 16.92 9.40 13.22
N THR A 43 16.01 8.48 13.55
CA THR A 43 14.74 8.31 12.83
C THR A 43 13.55 8.53 13.74
N ILE A 44 12.64 9.39 13.31
CA ILE A 44 11.31 9.60 13.87
C ILE A 44 10.31 8.89 12.96
N PHE A 45 9.66 7.85 13.46
CA PHE A 45 8.58 7.18 12.76
C PHE A 45 7.27 7.93 12.99
N VAL A 46 6.47 8.08 11.93
CA VAL A 46 5.21 8.80 12.00
C VAL A 46 4.07 8.05 11.31
N LYS A 47 2.84 8.42 11.64
CA LYS A 47 1.64 8.13 10.85
C LYS A 47 0.84 9.38 10.59
N GLN A 48 0.11 9.37 9.49
CA GLN A 48 -0.87 10.39 9.16
C GLN A 48 -2.11 10.25 10.05
N GLN A 49 -2.65 11.40 10.43
CA GLN A 49 -3.96 11.53 11.08
C GLN A 49 -4.59 12.83 10.59
N GLY A 50 -5.52 12.71 9.62
CA GLY A 50 -6.07 13.85 8.92
C GLY A 50 -4.96 14.73 8.35
N ASN A 51 -4.95 16.01 8.71
CA ASN A 51 -3.94 16.99 8.26
C ASN A 51 -2.67 17.04 9.13
N ASN A 52 -2.45 16.06 10.01
CA ASN A 52 -1.33 16.03 10.95
C ASN A 52 -0.50 14.74 10.84
N LEU A 53 0.69 14.78 11.40
CA LEU A 53 1.56 13.62 11.61
C LEU A 53 1.71 13.36 13.10
N LEU A 54 1.44 12.12 13.51
CA LEU A 54 1.67 11.63 14.87
C LEU A 54 2.96 10.83 14.92
N ILE A 55 3.77 11.06 15.94
CA ILE A 55 4.96 10.26 16.21
C ILE A 55 4.53 8.89 16.73
N ILE A 56 5.20 7.86 16.24
CA ILE A 56 5.08 6.48 16.69
C ILE A 56 6.34 6.17 17.48
N SER A 57 6.18 5.63 18.69
CA SER A 57 7.34 5.24 19.48
C SER A 57 8.14 4.13 18.80
N HIS A 58 9.45 4.11 18.99
CA HIS A 58 10.31 3.10 18.37
C HIS A 58 9.88 1.66 18.69
N ASN A 59 9.39 1.40 19.91
CA ASN A 59 8.91 0.07 20.30
C ASN A 59 7.72 -0.40 19.47
N GLU A 60 6.84 0.52 19.07
CA GLU A 60 5.68 0.19 18.23
C GLU A 60 6.05 0.06 16.77
N ALA A 61 6.92 0.94 16.27
CA ALA A 61 7.45 0.85 14.92
C ALA A 61 8.18 -0.50 14.74
N GLU A 62 9.01 -0.88 15.72
CA GLU A 62 9.71 -2.15 15.79
C GLU A 62 8.74 -3.34 15.78
N ALA A 63 7.74 -3.32 16.66
CA ALA A 63 6.74 -4.39 16.71
C ALA A 63 5.95 -4.52 15.39
N LEU A 64 5.57 -3.40 14.76
CA LEU A 64 4.91 -3.41 13.45
C LEU A 64 5.82 -3.99 12.37
N ILE A 65 7.03 -3.48 12.24
CA ILE A 65 7.96 -3.88 11.17
C ILE A 65 8.29 -5.36 11.29
N HIS A 66 8.60 -5.87 12.49
CA HIS A 66 8.88 -7.29 12.70
C HIS A 66 7.67 -8.17 12.43
N HIS A 67 6.48 -7.78 12.90
CA HIS A 67 5.26 -8.52 12.61
C HIS A 67 4.98 -8.64 11.11
N LEU A 68 5.16 -7.56 10.35
CA LEU A 68 4.97 -7.60 8.89
C LEU A 68 6.02 -8.45 8.19
N LEU A 69 7.29 -8.41 8.63
CA LEU A 69 8.35 -9.24 8.07
C LEU A 69 8.09 -10.74 8.31
N GLU A 70 7.61 -11.09 9.50
CA GLU A 70 7.25 -12.47 9.88
C GLU A 70 6.02 -12.94 9.10
N ASN A 71 4.94 -12.16 9.13
CA ASN A 71 3.67 -12.55 8.49
C ASN A 71 3.74 -12.70 6.97
N TRP A 72 4.51 -11.83 6.32
CA TRP A 72 4.66 -11.87 4.87
C TRP A 72 5.82 -12.75 4.42
N GLU A 73 6.42 -13.49 5.36
CA GLU A 73 7.54 -14.41 5.10
C GLU A 73 8.73 -13.72 4.40
N LEU A 74 8.91 -12.41 4.63
CA LEU A 74 9.96 -11.62 4.01
C LEU A 74 11.32 -11.75 4.72
N GLY A 75 11.43 -12.70 5.64
CA GLY A 75 12.66 -13.36 6.01
C GLY A 75 13.03 -13.25 7.49
N ILE A 76 12.89 -14.37 8.20
CA ILE A 76 13.97 -15.01 8.96
C ILE A 76 13.90 -16.51 8.61
N SER A 77 14.94 -17.05 8.01
CA SER A 77 15.14 -18.50 7.91
C SER A 77 15.28 -19.05 9.33
N ASN A 78 14.32 -19.84 9.79
CA ASN A 78 14.53 -21.10 10.51
C ASN A 78 13.19 -21.80 10.78
N SER A 79 13.19 -23.12 10.59
CA SER A 79 12.11 -24.08 10.86
C SER A 79 10.78 -23.85 10.13
N ILE A 80 10.59 -24.66 9.08
CA ILE A 80 9.27 -25.17 8.72
C ILE A 80 8.78 -26.01 9.91
N GLU A 81 8.14 -25.36 10.87
CA GLU A 81 7.18 -26.00 11.76
C GLU A 81 5.90 -25.16 11.75
N GLU A 82 4.84 -25.79 11.28
CA GLU A 82 3.47 -25.31 11.25
C GLU A 82 3.06 -24.70 12.59
N LYS A 83 2.86 -23.38 12.66
CA LYS A 83 1.99 -22.78 13.69
C LYS A 83 1.14 -21.66 13.13
N SER A 84 -0.16 -21.95 13.10
CA SER A 84 -1.33 -21.08 13.06
C SER A 84 -1.07 -19.57 13.28
N ASN A 85 -0.99 -18.81 12.19
CA ASN A 85 -0.76 -17.36 12.22
C ASN A 85 -2.03 -16.50 12.41
N SER A 86 -3.22 -17.09 12.48
CA SER A 86 -4.48 -16.31 12.43
C SER A 86 -4.87 -15.68 13.77
N GLU A 87 -4.51 -16.31 14.89
CA GLU A 87 -4.74 -15.79 16.26
C GLU A 87 -3.68 -14.76 16.67
N SER A 88 -2.39 -15.00 16.37
CA SER A 88 -1.30 -14.02 16.56
C SER A 88 -1.56 -12.73 15.74
N ASN A 89 -2.04 -12.86 14.50
CA ASN A 89 -2.43 -11.73 13.66
C ASN A 89 -3.62 -10.96 14.22
N LEU A 90 -4.59 -11.66 14.82
CA LEU A 90 -5.75 -10.99 15.40
C LEU A 90 -5.35 -10.25 16.67
N GLU A 91 -4.58 -10.87 17.56
CA GLU A 91 -4.06 -10.21 18.77
C GLU A 91 -3.18 -9.01 18.43
N PHE A 92 -2.31 -9.13 17.43
CA PHE A 92 -1.50 -8.02 16.94
C PHE A 92 -2.39 -6.90 16.38
N ARG A 93 -3.30 -7.22 15.46
CA ARG A 93 -4.25 -6.26 14.88
C ARG A 93 -5.06 -5.58 15.97
N MET A 94 -5.43 -6.29 17.04
CA MET A 94 -6.15 -5.71 18.17
C MET A 94 -5.27 -4.82 19.05
N ARG A 95 -4.01 -5.20 19.28
CA ARG A 95 -3.04 -4.42 20.03
C ARG A 95 -2.71 -3.10 19.31
N TYR A 96 -2.64 -3.14 17.98
CA TYR A 96 -2.20 -2.03 17.15
C TYR A 96 -3.32 -1.39 16.31
N HIS A 97 -4.60 -1.77 16.55
CA HIS A 97 -5.75 -1.16 15.88
C HIS A 97 -5.79 0.35 16.06
N GLY A 98 -5.38 0.85 17.23
CA GLY A 98 -5.29 2.30 17.49
C GLY A 98 -4.25 3.04 16.64
N MET A 99 -3.41 2.34 15.87
CA MET A 99 -2.58 2.96 14.84
C MET A 99 -3.37 3.25 13.56
N TRP A 100 -4.40 2.44 13.27
CA TRP A 100 -5.23 2.58 12.09
C TRP A 100 -6.31 3.64 12.28
N ASP A 101 -6.39 4.57 11.32
CA ASP A 101 -7.41 5.62 11.27
C ASP A 101 -7.91 5.67 9.82
N PRO A 102 -9.17 5.31 9.51
CA PRO A 102 -9.66 5.36 8.13
C PRO A 102 -9.66 6.81 7.65
N ASP A 103 -9.17 7.05 6.42
CA ASP A 103 -9.19 8.38 5.82
C ASP A 103 -10.61 8.79 5.38
N LEU A 104 -11.44 9.10 6.38
CA LEU A 104 -12.80 9.58 6.19
C LEU A 104 -12.82 10.96 5.53
N ASP A 105 -11.74 11.74 5.61
CA ASP A 105 -11.66 13.04 4.95
C ASP A 105 -11.67 12.86 3.43
N THR A 106 -10.80 11.98 2.92
CA THR A 106 -10.79 11.61 1.50
C THR A 106 -12.10 10.95 1.09
N PHE A 107 -12.60 9.99 1.88
CA PHE A 107 -13.88 9.35 1.57
C PHE A 107 -15.03 10.33 1.42
N PHE A 108 -15.15 11.31 2.34
CA PHE A 108 -16.22 12.31 2.30
C PHE A 108 -15.96 13.47 1.32
N SER A 109 -14.80 13.54 0.68
CA SER A 109 -14.56 14.47 -0.43
C SER A 109 -15.24 14.05 -1.74
N MET A 110 -15.56 12.76 -1.90
CA MET A 110 -16.24 12.22 -3.08
C MET A 110 -17.74 12.58 -3.10
N PRO A 111 -18.42 12.62 -4.25
CA PRO A 111 -19.88 12.69 -4.34
C PRO A 111 -20.59 11.54 -3.59
N PHE A 112 -21.82 11.79 -3.13
CA PHE A 112 -22.61 10.78 -2.40
C PHE A 112 -22.78 9.48 -3.18
N HIS A 113 -23.06 9.58 -4.48
CA HIS A 113 -23.27 8.44 -5.38
C HIS A 113 -22.05 7.52 -5.39
N ASP A 114 -20.85 8.09 -5.55
CA ASP A 114 -19.61 7.34 -5.60
C ASP A 114 -19.33 6.65 -4.26
N ARG A 115 -19.49 7.36 -3.12
CA ARG A 115 -19.37 6.77 -1.78
C ARG A 115 -20.29 5.58 -1.57
N PHE A 116 -21.56 5.73 -1.98
CA PHE A 116 -22.56 4.69 -1.87
C PHE A 116 -22.18 3.46 -2.70
N HIS A 117 -21.77 3.67 -3.95
CA HIS A 117 -21.33 2.60 -4.83
C HIS A 117 -20.09 1.88 -4.31
N PHE A 118 -19.08 2.63 -3.85
CA PHE A 118 -17.86 2.05 -3.26
C PHE A 118 -18.16 1.16 -2.04
N LEU A 119 -19.01 1.63 -1.12
CA LEU A 119 -19.43 0.86 0.06
C LEU A 119 -20.22 -0.40 -0.32
N LEU A 120 -21.13 -0.30 -1.28
CA LEU A 120 -21.98 -1.41 -1.70
C LEU A 120 -21.17 -2.52 -2.38
N ASN A 121 -20.23 -2.13 -3.25
CA ASN A 121 -19.46 -3.04 -4.10
C ASN A 121 -18.15 -3.54 -3.46
N GLN A 122 -17.78 -3.08 -2.25
CA GLN A 122 -16.54 -3.45 -1.55
C GLN A 122 -15.24 -3.04 -2.27
N GLU A 123 -15.33 -2.04 -3.14
CA GLU A 123 -14.16 -1.44 -3.82
C GLU A 123 -13.29 -0.58 -2.87
N LEU A 124 -13.71 -0.46 -1.62
CA LEU A 124 -13.04 0.29 -0.55
C LEU A 124 -11.67 -0.24 -0.13
N THR A 125 -11.30 -1.45 -0.54
CA THR A 125 -10.00 -2.04 -0.22
C THR A 125 -8.84 -1.19 -0.77
N GLU A 126 -9.06 -0.54 -1.91
CA GLU A 126 -8.07 0.36 -2.51
C GLU A 126 -7.97 1.71 -1.79
N ILE A 127 -9.07 2.20 -1.22
CA ILE A 127 -9.17 3.55 -0.61
C ILE A 127 -8.73 3.54 0.86
N PHE A 128 -9.17 2.55 1.64
CA PHE A 128 -8.86 2.47 3.07
C PHE A 128 -7.71 1.50 3.39
N GLY A 129 -7.19 0.80 2.38
CA GLY A 129 -6.14 -0.20 2.54
C GLY A 129 -6.52 -1.40 3.40
N VAL A 130 -7.80 -1.55 3.73
CA VAL A 130 -8.34 -2.65 4.56
C VAL A 130 -9.22 -3.53 3.71
N GLU A 131 -9.12 -4.84 3.91
CA GLU A 131 -10.07 -5.80 3.37
C GLU A 131 -11.46 -5.52 3.96
N PHE A 132 -12.26 -4.72 3.24
CA PHE A 132 -13.62 -4.40 3.63
C PHE A 132 -14.52 -5.56 3.19
N SER A 133 -14.53 -6.63 3.98
CA SER A 133 -15.44 -7.75 3.77
C SER A 133 -16.70 -7.56 4.61
N TRP A 134 -17.88 -7.72 4.00
CA TRP A 134 -19.10 -7.84 4.79
C TRP A 134 -19.00 -9.03 5.76
N VAL A 135 -19.47 -8.82 6.99
CA VAL A 135 -19.54 -9.90 7.99
C VAL A 135 -20.49 -11.00 7.47
N ARG A 136 -19.93 -12.15 7.05
CA ARG A 136 -20.66 -13.30 6.45
C ARG A 136 -21.47 -12.91 5.20
N LYS A 137 -22.46 -13.75 4.81
CA LYS A 137 -23.46 -13.44 3.79
C LYS A 137 -24.47 -12.40 4.33
N LEU A 138 -24.02 -11.15 4.57
CA LEU A 138 -24.93 -10.07 4.93
C LEU A 138 -25.98 -9.90 3.80
N PRO A 139 -27.29 -9.93 4.11
CA PRO A 139 -28.34 -9.71 3.11
C PRO A 139 -28.13 -8.43 2.32
N HIS A 140 -28.38 -8.46 1.00
CA HIS A 140 -28.16 -7.32 0.11
C HIS A 140 -28.91 -6.06 0.57
N VAL A 141 -30.11 -6.21 1.14
CA VAL A 141 -30.89 -5.10 1.70
C VAL A 141 -30.16 -4.39 2.85
N LEU A 142 -29.48 -5.15 3.72
CA LEU A 142 -28.69 -4.56 4.81
C LEU A 142 -27.41 -3.90 4.30
N LYS A 143 -26.81 -4.41 3.21
CA LYS A 143 -25.69 -3.75 2.54
C LYS A 143 -26.10 -2.39 1.97
N ILE A 144 -27.26 -2.32 1.30
CA ILE A 144 -27.81 -1.05 0.79
C ILE A 144 -28.05 -0.07 1.94
N TRP A 145 -28.69 -0.52 3.03
CA TRP A 145 -28.93 0.32 4.20
C TRP A 145 -27.64 0.86 4.81
N TYR A 146 -26.65 -0.01 5.03
CA TYR A 146 -25.35 0.40 5.54
C TYR A 146 -24.67 1.39 4.60
N ALA A 147 -24.61 1.08 3.30
CA ALA A 147 -23.97 1.93 2.30
C ALA A 147 -24.62 3.31 2.23
N PHE A 148 -25.95 3.36 2.30
CA PHE A 148 -26.70 4.61 2.33
C PHE A 148 -26.37 5.44 3.57
N VAL A 149 -26.53 4.85 4.77
CA VAL A 149 -26.34 5.56 6.05
C VAL A 149 -24.89 5.99 6.24
N ALA A 150 -23.92 5.12 5.94
CA ALA A 150 -22.50 5.44 5.99
C ALA A 150 -22.08 6.47 4.92
N SER A 151 -22.88 6.70 3.88
CA SER A 151 -22.61 7.75 2.89
C SER A 151 -23.14 9.13 3.31
N ILE A 152 -23.95 9.26 4.36
CA ILE A 152 -24.59 10.55 4.72
C ILE A 152 -23.56 11.54 5.28
N SER A 153 -22.77 11.14 6.28
CA SER A 153 -21.77 12.00 6.91
C SER A 153 -20.75 11.18 7.71
N LYS A 154 -19.67 11.82 8.15
CA LYS A 154 -18.57 11.16 8.89
C LYS A 154 -19.06 10.42 10.13
N PHE A 155 -19.95 11.03 10.91
CA PHE A 155 -20.45 10.45 12.15
C PHE A 155 -21.11 9.06 11.98
N PRO A 156 -22.16 8.89 11.15
CA PRO A 156 -22.77 7.58 10.93
C PRO A 156 -21.81 6.58 10.28
N ALA A 157 -20.90 7.03 9.40
CA ALA A 157 -19.88 6.15 8.82
C ALA A 157 -18.93 5.59 9.88
N THR A 158 -18.35 6.46 10.71
CA THR A 158 -17.48 6.06 11.82
C THR A 158 -18.22 5.12 12.76
N PHE A 159 -19.45 5.46 13.14
CA PHE A 159 -20.25 4.64 14.06
C PHE A 159 -20.53 3.24 13.50
N LEU A 160 -21.00 3.16 12.25
CA LEU A 160 -21.29 1.88 11.59
C LEU A 160 -20.04 1.04 11.36
N LEU A 161 -18.90 1.67 11.07
CA LEU A 161 -17.61 1.01 10.99
C LEU A 161 -17.20 0.41 12.34
N HIS A 162 -17.32 1.16 13.44
CA HIS A 162 -17.01 0.65 14.78
C HIS A 162 -17.94 -0.52 15.16
N ILE A 163 -19.23 -0.45 14.82
CA ILE A 163 -20.15 -1.59 15.00
C ILE A 163 -19.65 -2.80 14.21
N GLY A 164 -19.32 -2.63 12.94
CA GLY A 164 -18.82 -3.71 12.09
C GLY A 164 -17.55 -4.35 12.66
N GLN A 165 -16.61 -3.51 13.11
CA GLN A 165 -15.37 -3.94 13.77
C GLN A 165 -15.64 -4.70 15.07
N PHE A 166 -16.51 -4.18 15.93
CA PHE A 166 -16.92 -4.85 17.16
C PHE A 166 -17.51 -6.23 16.87
N VAL A 167 -18.49 -6.30 15.96
CA VAL A 167 -19.14 -7.56 15.58
C VAL A 167 -18.16 -8.53 14.96
N GLY A 168 -17.26 -8.07 14.08
CA GLY A 168 -16.24 -8.90 13.45
C GLY A 168 -15.29 -9.52 14.47
N VAL A 169 -14.76 -8.72 15.40
CA VAL A 169 -13.88 -9.21 16.48
C VAL A 169 -14.66 -10.13 17.42
N LEU A 170 -15.90 -9.80 17.77
CA LEU A 170 -16.74 -10.63 18.63
C LEU A 170 -17.01 -12.00 17.99
N LEU A 171 -17.33 -12.05 16.70
CA LEU A 171 -17.59 -13.31 15.99
C LEU A 171 -16.33 -14.17 15.88
N LYS A 172 -15.15 -13.54 15.72
CA LYS A 172 -13.87 -14.25 15.57
C LYS A 172 -13.29 -14.73 16.90
N THR A 173 -13.29 -13.86 17.93
CA THR A 173 -12.69 -14.15 19.25
C THR A 173 -13.66 -14.76 20.26
N ARG A 174 -14.98 -14.61 20.03
CA ARG A 174 -16.04 -14.88 21.03
C ARG A 174 -15.87 -14.13 22.35
N SER A 175 -15.13 -13.00 22.36
CA SER A 175 -14.87 -12.21 23.56
C SER A 175 -15.38 -10.78 23.42
N ILE A 176 -16.38 -10.44 24.25
CA ILE A 176 -16.93 -9.08 24.35
C ILE A 176 -15.90 -8.08 24.84
N TYR A 177 -15.06 -8.47 25.81
CA TYR A 177 -14.00 -7.61 26.34
C TYR A 177 -13.02 -7.20 25.23
N LEU A 178 -12.60 -8.17 24.42
CA LEU A 178 -11.69 -7.96 23.30
C LEU A 178 -12.33 -7.11 22.19
N ALA A 179 -13.59 -7.36 21.85
CA ALA A 179 -14.33 -6.55 20.88
C ALA A 179 -14.53 -5.11 21.36
N TYR A 180 -14.87 -4.91 22.63
CA TYR A 180 -15.03 -3.58 23.22
C TYR A 180 -13.70 -2.83 23.27
N ARG A 181 -12.63 -3.49 23.74
CA ARG A 181 -11.28 -2.92 23.74
C ARG A 181 -10.83 -2.54 22.33
N PHE A 182 -11.14 -3.35 21.32
CA PHE A 182 -10.81 -3.07 19.92
C PHE A 182 -11.35 -1.72 19.44
N ILE A 183 -12.62 -1.42 19.73
CA ILE A 183 -13.26 -0.17 19.29
C ILE A 183 -13.03 1.03 20.22
N THR A 184 -12.59 0.78 21.46
CA THR A 184 -12.41 1.82 22.49
C THR A 184 -10.96 2.19 22.76
N THR A 185 -9.99 1.45 22.21
CA THR A 185 -8.57 1.81 22.28
C THR A 185 -8.32 3.08 21.46
N ARG A 186 -8.63 4.23 22.04
CA ARG A 186 -8.17 5.53 21.59
C ARG A 186 -6.81 5.78 22.21
N ARG A 187 -5.80 6.03 21.38
CA ARG A 187 -4.49 6.43 21.88
C ARG A 187 -4.50 7.90 22.28
N ASN A 188 -3.79 8.21 23.36
CA ASN A 188 -3.50 9.58 23.77
C ASN A 188 -2.76 10.31 22.62
N SER A 189 -3.33 11.42 22.20
CA SER A 189 -2.91 12.27 21.08
C SER A 189 -1.85 13.30 21.47
N ASN A 190 -0.84 12.94 22.25
CA ASN A 190 0.09 13.92 22.82
C ASN A 190 1.45 14.04 22.11
N ASP A 191 1.66 13.37 20.98
CA ASP A 191 2.95 13.39 20.26
C ASP A 191 2.78 13.81 18.80
N PHE A 192 2.18 14.98 18.56
CA PHE A 192 2.20 15.58 17.23
C PHE A 192 3.64 15.90 16.80
N LEU A 193 3.99 15.54 15.58
CA LEU A 193 5.31 15.85 15.02
C LEU A 193 5.60 17.35 15.03
N SER A 194 4.57 18.18 14.80
CA SER A 194 4.70 19.64 14.83
C SER A 194 5.16 20.16 16.19
N GLU A 195 4.69 19.58 17.30
CA GLU A 195 5.15 19.95 18.64
C GLU A 195 6.60 19.53 18.88
N HIS A 196 6.99 18.34 18.43
CA HIS A 196 8.37 17.88 18.52
C HIS A 196 9.31 18.82 17.75
N VAL A 197 8.96 19.15 16.50
CA VAL A 197 9.75 20.04 15.65
C VAL A 197 9.79 21.47 16.24
N GLN A 198 8.68 21.93 16.83
CA GLN A 198 8.63 23.22 17.53
C GLN A 198 9.60 23.29 18.72
N ARG A 199 9.86 22.18 19.42
CA ARG A 199 10.84 22.10 20.51
C ARG A 199 12.28 21.97 19.98
N ASN A 200 12.47 21.51 18.75
CA ASN A 200 13.77 21.18 18.14
C ASN A 200 13.99 21.89 16.79
N LYS A 201 13.74 23.20 16.73
CA LYS A 201 13.72 23.97 15.47
C LYS A 201 15.05 24.08 14.76
N ASP A 202 16.16 23.98 15.50
CA ASP A 202 17.51 24.10 14.96
C ASP A 202 17.96 22.83 14.21
N GLN A 203 17.21 21.74 14.35
CA GLN A 203 17.49 20.49 13.63
C GLN A 203 17.06 20.60 12.16
N LYS A 204 17.74 19.82 11.31
CA LYS A 204 17.38 19.66 9.90
C LYS A 204 16.72 18.31 9.72
N TYR A 205 15.58 18.30 9.04
CA TYR A 205 14.77 17.10 8.85
C TYR A 205 14.77 16.67 7.38
N LEU A 206 14.75 15.36 7.15
CA LEU A 206 14.52 14.75 5.85
C LEU A 206 13.30 13.83 5.94
N TYR A 207 12.21 14.22 5.29
CA TYR A 207 11.01 13.38 5.17
C TYR A 207 11.19 12.37 4.04
N ILE A 208 11.12 11.09 4.37
CA ILE A 208 11.29 9.99 3.44
C ILE A 208 9.92 9.35 3.19
N TYR A 209 9.54 9.26 1.92
CA TYR A 209 8.26 8.69 1.50
C TYR A 209 8.48 7.67 0.38
N THR A 210 8.24 6.40 0.69
CA THR A 210 8.37 5.29 -0.27
C THR A 210 7.04 4.62 -0.60
N ALA A 211 5.96 5.04 0.06
CA ALA A 211 4.61 4.54 -0.17
C ALA A 211 4.01 5.13 -1.45
N TYR A 212 4.17 4.48 -2.60
CA TYR A 212 3.63 4.99 -3.87
C TYR A 212 2.11 5.21 -3.83
N ASN A 213 1.68 6.44 -4.12
CA ASN A 213 0.28 6.82 -4.37
C ASN A 213 -0.72 6.46 -3.22
N ARG A 214 -0.30 6.60 -1.96
CA ARG A 214 -1.13 6.24 -0.79
C ARG A 214 -1.39 7.41 0.16
N GLY A 215 -1.59 8.59 -0.41
CA GLY A 215 -1.79 9.83 0.35
C GLY A 215 -0.47 10.40 0.85
N PHE A 216 0.03 11.45 0.18
CA PHE A 216 1.18 12.21 0.64
C PHE A 216 0.68 13.35 1.56
N PRO A 217 1.23 13.54 2.77
CA PRO A 217 0.64 14.44 3.76
C PRO A 217 1.05 15.89 3.55
N PHE A 218 0.71 16.44 2.37
CA PHE A 218 1.08 17.81 1.96
C PHE A 218 0.82 18.83 3.06
N LYS A 219 -0.38 18.82 3.65
CA LYS A 219 -0.77 19.84 4.63
C LYS A 219 0.03 19.74 5.93
N ALA A 220 0.28 18.52 6.40
CA ALA A 220 1.10 18.32 7.60
C ALA A 220 2.53 18.80 7.35
N LEU A 221 3.10 18.47 6.19
CA LEU A 221 4.49 18.81 5.85
C LEU A 221 4.69 20.30 5.58
N GLU A 222 3.69 21.00 5.02
CA GLU A 222 3.67 22.47 4.95
C GLU A 222 3.80 23.09 6.34
N ASN A 223 3.04 22.58 7.32
CA ASN A 223 3.08 23.07 8.69
C ASN A 223 4.45 22.81 9.34
N ILE A 224 5.07 21.65 9.08
CA ILE A 224 6.43 21.34 9.60
C ILE A 224 7.49 22.25 8.96
N LYS A 225 7.43 22.44 7.64
CA LYS A 225 8.38 23.30 6.90
C LYS A 225 8.33 24.76 7.37
N ALA A 226 7.18 25.23 7.84
CA ALA A 226 7.04 26.56 8.43
C ALA A 226 7.76 26.73 9.79
N ILE A 227 8.14 25.62 10.44
CA ILE A 227 8.74 25.62 11.78
C ILE A 227 10.25 25.37 11.73
N ALA A 228 10.71 24.45 10.88
CA ALA A 228 12.12 24.05 10.79
C ALA A 228 12.52 23.66 9.35
N PRO A 229 13.83 23.65 9.02
CA PRO A 229 14.31 23.19 7.72
C PRO A 229 13.89 21.74 7.43
N LEU A 230 13.13 21.55 6.35
CA LEU A 230 12.61 20.27 5.92
C LEU A 230 12.94 20.01 4.45
N GLU A 231 13.61 18.90 4.19
CA GLU A 231 13.83 18.33 2.86
C GLU A 231 12.93 17.11 2.63
N TYR A 232 12.75 16.73 1.36
CA TYR A 232 11.92 15.60 0.96
C TYR A 232 12.72 14.61 0.12
N CYS A 233 12.56 13.31 0.38
CA CYS A 233 13.08 12.23 -0.44
C CYS A 233 11.95 11.25 -0.76
N VAL A 234 11.66 11.05 -2.04
CA VAL A 234 10.51 10.28 -2.50
C VAL A 234 10.95 9.15 -3.41
N PHE A 235 10.49 7.94 -3.15
CA PHE A 235 10.71 6.80 -4.04
C PHE A 235 9.55 6.69 -5.04
N MET A 236 9.86 6.80 -6.33
CA MET A 236 8.91 6.73 -7.43
C MET A 236 8.99 5.38 -8.15
N HIS A 237 7.88 4.65 -8.17
CA HIS A 237 7.80 3.35 -8.83
C HIS A 237 7.55 3.49 -10.34
N ASP A 238 6.62 4.34 -10.76
CA ASP A 238 6.31 4.52 -12.18
C ASP A 238 5.45 5.77 -12.40
N LEU A 239 5.19 6.10 -13.66
CA LEU A 239 4.23 7.11 -14.09
C LEU A 239 3.20 6.51 -15.07
N ILE A 240 2.96 5.20 -15.01
CA ILE A 240 2.10 4.51 -16.01
C ILE A 240 0.65 5.01 -15.96
N ILE A 241 0.17 5.44 -14.80
CA ILE A 241 -1.18 6.05 -14.67
C ILE A 241 -1.29 7.34 -15.51
N ILE A 242 -0.18 8.05 -15.72
CA ILE A 242 -0.15 9.32 -16.46
C ILE A 242 0.01 9.07 -17.96
N TYR A 243 0.98 8.22 -18.33
CA TYR A 243 1.43 8.04 -19.71
C TYR A 243 0.81 6.85 -20.44
N TYR A 244 0.20 5.92 -19.71
CA TYR A 244 -0.49 4.73 -20.22
C TYR A 244 -1.88 4.62 -19.57
N ALA A 245 -2.60 5.74 -19.58
CA ALA A 245 -3.86 5.91 -18.86
C ALA A 245 -5.00 5.04 -19.40
N GLU A 246 -4.89 4.53 -20.63
CA GLU A 246 -5.82 3.59 -21.25
C GLU A 246 -5.95 2.27 -20.48
N TYR A 247 -4.99 1.95 -19.61
CA TYR A 247 -5.04 0.78 -18.74
C TYR A 247 -5.57 1.07 -17.33
N PHE A 248 -6.06 2.29 -17.07
CA PHE A 248 -6.52 2.74 -15.76
C PHE A 248 -7.84 3.50 -15.87
N LEU A 249 -8.53 3.66 -14.73
CA LEU A 249 -9.70 4.53 -14.67
C LEU A 249 -9.31 5.99 -14.97
N PRO A 250 -10.09 6.73 -15.78
CA PRO A 250 -9.78 8.12 -16.13
C PRO A 250 -9.58 9.08 -14.94
N VAL A 251 -10.29 8.83 -13.82
CA VAL A 251 -10.15 9.63 -12.58
C VAL A 251 -8.73 9.51 -11.99
N ASN A 252 -8.10 8.35 -12.11
CA ASN A 252 -6.76 8.09 -11.55
C ASN A 252 -5.71 8.96 -12.25
N ARG A 253 -5.82 9.15 -13.56
CA ARG A 253 -4.90 10.00 -14.33
C ARG A 253 -4.92 11.45 -13.84
N HIS A 254 -6.10 12.03 -13.71
CA HIS A 254 -6.25 13.43 -13.30
C HIS A 254 -5.75 13.65 -11.88
N ALA A 255 -6.09 12.74 -10.97
CA ALA A 255 -5.59 12.75 -9.59
C ALA A 255 -4.07 12.66 -9.54
N GLN A 256 -3.47 11.72 -10.29
CA GLN A 256 -2.02 11.51 -10.31
C GLN A 256 -1.26 12.71 -10.88
N ILE A 257 -1.76 13.35 -11.94
CA ILE A 257 -1.16 14.57 -12.49
C ILE A 257 -1.21 15.69 -11.45
N LYS A 258 -2.35 15.91 -10.78
CA LYS A 258 -2.49 16.93 -9.74
C LYS A 258 -1.53 16.67 -8.58
N TRP A 259 -1.45 15.42 -8.13
CA TRP A 259 -0.55 14.98 -7.06
C TRP A 259 0.91 15.24 -7.43
N MET A 260 1.34 14.81 -8.61
CA MET A 260 2.72 14.99 -9.07
C MET A 260 3.10 16.46 -9.23
N LYS A 261 2.19 17.30 -9.77
CA LYS A 261 2.41 18.74 -9.87
C LYS A 261 2.63 19.37 -8.50
N HIS A 262 1.84 18.98 -7.49
CA HIS A 262 1.99 19.47 -6.12
C HIS A 262 3.29 18.94 -5.50
N LEU A 263 3.63 17.67 -5.70
CA LEU A 263 4.88 17.10 -5.22
C LEU A 263 6.10 17.87 -5.73
N LEU A 264 6.13 18.22 -7.01
CA LEU A 264 7.24 18.96 -7.61
C LEU A 264 7.38 20.38 -7.08
N THR A 265 6.34 21.00 -6.50
CA THR A 265 6.49 22.32 -5.84
C THR A 265 7.29 22.25 -4.55
N LEU A 266 7.53 21.04 -4.02
CA LEU A 266 8.32 20.81 -2.82
C LEU A 266 9.82 20.66 -3.11
N GLU A 267 10.21 20.65 -4.38
CA GLU A 267 11.59 20.40 -4.85
C GLU A 267 12.19 19.12 -4.22
N PRO A 268 11.51 17.96 -4.36
CA PRO A 268 11.95 16.73 -3.70
C PRO A 268 13.19 16.16 -4.36
N LYS A 269 13.95 15.40 -3.58
CA LYS A 269 14.90 14.41 -4.09
C LYS A 269 14.12 13.18 -4.49
N ILE A 270 14.36 12.65 -5.69
CA ILE A 270 13.59 11.52 -6.21
C ILE A 270 14.50 10.31 -6.43
N ILE A 271 14.07 9.17 -5.89
CA ILE A 271 14.66 7.87 -6.19
C ILE A 271 13.72 7.15 -7.17
N SER A 272 14.15 6.91 -8.40
CA SER A 272 13.39 6.13 -9.38
C SER A 272 13.76 4.65 -9.30
N ASN A 273 12.79 3.76 -9.46
CA ASN A 273 13.06 2.32 -9.49
C ASN A 273 13.83 1.84 -10.76
N SER A 274 13.92 2.67 -11.79
CA SER A 274 14.57 2.35 -13.06
C SER A 274 14.98 3.63 -13.80
N ASN A 275 15.88 3.47 -14.77
CA ASN A 275 16.26 4.56 -15.69
C ASN A 275 15.06 4.98 -16.55
N GLU A 276 14.14 4.07 -16.86
CA GLU A 276 12.96 4.38 -17.67
C GLU A 276 11.98 5.26 -16.88
N THR A 277 11.72 4.93 -15.62
CA THR A 277 10.93 5.79 -14.71
C THR A 277 11.59 7.17 -14.56
N LYS A 278 12.93 7.25 -14.50
CA LYS A 278 13.65 8.53 -14.47
C LYS A 278 13.39 9.37 -15.73
N LYS A 279 13.41 8.76 -16.93
CA LYS A 279 13.07 9.47 -18.17
C LYS A 279 11.63 9.99 -18.16
N TYR A 280 10.67 9.20 -17.69
CA TYR A 280 9.28 9.65 -17.57
C TYR A 280 9.13 10.78 -16.55
N LEU A 281 9.86 10.74 -15.44
CA LEU A 281 9.91 11.85 -14.48
C LEU A 281 10.47 13.13 -15.12
N GLN A 282 11.59 13.05 -15.83
CA GLN A 282 12.21 14.18 -16.54
C GLN A 282 11.30 14.72 -17.65
N ARG A 283 10.56 13.84 -18.33
CA ARG A 283 9.54 14.23 -19.29
C ARG A 283 8.42 15.01 -18.59
N PHE A 284 7.92 14.50 -17.47
CA PHE A 284 6.83 15.12 -16.73
C PHE A 284 7.21 16.49 -16.18
N THR A 285 8.42 16.65 -15.65
CA THR A 285 8.91 17.95 -15.15
C THR A 285 8.96 18.98 -16.29
N LYS A 286 9.47 18.59 -17.46
CA LYS A 286 9.52 19.44 -18.66
C LYS A 286 8.13 19.79 -19.19
N GLU A 287 7.19 18.85 -19.23
CA GLU A 287 5.80 19.06 -19.68
C GLU A 287 5.01 20.01 -18.75
N HIS A 288 5.52 20.28 -17.55
CA HIS A 288 4.85 21.11 -16.54
C HIS A 288 5.69 22.27 -16.03
N ASP A 289 6.74 22.66 -16.77
CA ASP A 289 7.60 23.81 -16.47
C ASP A 289 8.13 23.78 -15.02
N ARG A 290 8.55 22.59 -14.57
CA ARG A 290 9.18 22.37 -13.26
C ARG A 290 10.61 21.89 -13.43
N GLU A 291 11.44 22.22 -12.46
CA GLU A 291 12.80 21.69 -12.32
C GLU A 291 12.84 20.67 -11.18
N CYS A 292 13.57 19.57 -11.38
CA CYS A 292 13.85 18.58 -10.35
C CYS A 292 15.09 17.79 -10.80
N ASP A 293 16.25 18.31 -10.46
CA ASP A 293 17.53 17.76 -10.96
C ASP A 293 18.09 16.67 -10.06
N ASP A 294 17.67 16.63 -8.79
CA ASP A 294 18.12 15.64 -7.80
C ASP A 294 17.32 14.33 -7.94
N MET A 295 17.59 13.62 -9.04
CA MET A 295 17.00 12.32 -9.34
C MET A 295 18.08 11.24 -9.46
N VAL A 296 17.97 10.20 -8.64
CA VAL A 296 18.83 9.00 -8.73
C VAL A 296 18.00 7.77 -9.07
N THR A 297 18.64 6.78 -9.71
CA THR A 297 18.00 5.51 -10.01
C THR A 297 18.52 4.45 -9.05
N ALA A 298 17.61 3.78 -8.35
CA ALA A 298 17.89 2.65 -7.48
C ALA A 298 16.91 1.51 -7.80
N HIS A 299 17.43 0.41 -8.35
CA HIS A 299 16.60 -0.73 -8.72
C HIS A 299 15.98 -1.39 -7.49
N ILE A 300 14.75 -1.91 -7.64
CA ILE A 300 14.08 -2.67 -6.58
C ILE A 300 14.85 -3.97 -6.34
N GLY A 301 15.15 -4.24 -5.07
CA GLY A 301 15.82 -5.48 -4.67
C GLY A 301 14.90 -6.71 -4.81
N VAL A 302 15.52 -7.88 -4.94
CA VAL A 302 14.84 -9.18 -4.88
C VAL A 302 15.03 -9.83 -3.51
N GLU A 303 14.12 -10.71 -3.12
CA GLU A 303 14.19 -11.44 -1.86
C GLU A 303 15.45 -12.35 -1.82
N PRO A 304 16.08 -12.52 -0.64
CA PRO A 304 17.32 -13.31 -0.53
C PRO A 304 17.23 -14.75 -1.04
N CYS A 305 16.03 -15.34 -1.06
CA CYS A 305 15.81 -16.68 -1.62
C CYS A 305 16.14 -16.77 -3.12
N PHE A 306 15.96 -15.67 -3.87
CA PHE A 306 16.30 -15.58 -5.29
C PHE A 306 17.80 -15.37 -5.56
N LEU A 307 18.56 -14.94 -4.55
CA LEU A 307 20.01 -14.79 -4.66
C LEU A 307 20.75 -16.13 -4.46
N LYS A 308 20.07 -17.11 -3.85
CA LYS A 308 20.60 -18.46 -3.67
C LYS A 308 20.29 -19.27 -4.93
N SER A 309 21.32 -19.81 -5.57
CA SER A 309 21.13 -20.80 -6.63
C SER A 309 20.53 -22.06 -6.02
N GLN A 310 19.21 -22.19 -6.09
CA GLN A 310 18.51 -23.41 -5.74
C GLN A 310 18.15 -24.10 -7.04
N THR A 311 18.55 -25.36 -7.21
CA THR A 311 17.99 -26.18 -8.27
C THR A 311 16.55 -26.48 -7.85
N PRO A 312 15.53 -25.89 -8.51
CA PRO A 312 14.15 -26.21 -8.15
C PRO A 312 13.94 -27.71 -8.37
N PRO A 313 13.08 -28.36 -7.56
CA PRO A 313 12.68 -29.72 -7.86
C PRO A 313 12.11 -29.76 -9.29
N PRO A 314 12.45 -30.79 -10.08
CA PRO A 314 11.95 -30.87 -11.45
C PRO A 314 10.43 -30.88 -11.42
N LEU A 315 9.82 -29.95 -12.17
CA LEU A 315 8.40 -30.01 -12.47
C LEU A 315 8.14 -31.31 -13.24
N LYS A 316 7.33 -32.19 -12.66
CA LYS A 316 6.89 -33.43 -13.31
C LYS A 316 5.86 -33.08 -14.38
N THR A 317 6.32 -32.66 -15.54
CA THR A 317 5.50 -32.52 -16.74
C THR A 317 6.20 -33.20 -17.91
N ASP A 318 5.42 -33.94 -18.70
CA ASP A 318 5.89 -34.62 -19.90
C ASP A 318 5.97 -33.66 -21.11
N LYS A 319 5.56 -32.40 -20.94
CA LYS A 319 5.53 -31.37 -21.99
C LYS A 319 6.39 -30.16 -21.61
N ASN A 320 6.96 -29.52 -22.63
CA ASN A 320 7.51 -28.18 -22.48
C ASN A 320 6.41 -27.22 -22.02
N TYR A 321 6.78 -26.20 -21.25
CA TYR A 321 5.82 -25.25 -20.70
C TYR A 321 6.40 -23.85 -20.64
N PHE A 322 5.49 -22.87 -20.62
CA PHE A 322 5.78 -21.46 -20.42
C PHE A 322 4.91 -20.95 -19.27
N VAL A 323 5.52 -20.27 -18.29
CA VAL A 323 4.81 -19.72 -17.12
C VAL A 323 4.87 -18.20 -17.13
N VAL A 324 3.73 -17.58 -16.92
CA VAL A 324 3.60 -16.15 -16.64
C VAL A 324 3.06 -15.98 -15.23
N ILE A 325 3.78 -15.23 -14.41
CA ILE A 325 3.34 -14.90 -13.05
C ILE A 325 3.05 -13.41 -12.98
N ALA A 326 1.77 -13.05 -13.03
CA ALA A 326 1.30 -11.68 -12.94
C ALA A 326 -0.17 -11.62 -12.56
N THR A 327 -0.62 -10.50 -11.98
CA THR A 327 -2.06 -10.20 -11.94
C THR A 327 -2.64 -10.27 -13.34
N ILE A 328 -3.74 -10.99 -13.51
CA ILE A 328 -4.40 -11.18 -14.81
C ILE A 328 -5.24 -9.93 -15.10
N GLU A 329 -4.63 -8.99 -15.80
CA GLU A 329 -5.17 -7.66 -16.15
C GLU A 329 -4.61 -7.20 -17.52
N PRO A 330 -5.27 -6.26 -18.23
CA PRO A 330 -4.91 -5.81 -19.58
C PRO A 330 -3.45 -5.38 -19.76
N ARG A 331 -2.91 -4.60 -18.82
CA ARG A 331 -1.53 -4.06 -18.90
C ARG A 331 -0.42 -5.12 -18.83
N LYS A 332 -0.76 -6.38 -18.57
CA LYS A 332 0.19 -7.51 -18.59
C LYS A 332 0.21 -8.25 -19.92
N ASN A 333 -0.65 -7.84 -20.86
CA ASN A 333 -0.68 -8.30 -22.25
C ASN A 333 -0.82 -9.83 -22.42
N HIS A 334 -1.61 -10.47 -21.55
CA HIS A 334 -1.91 -11.90 -21.64
C HIS A 334 -2.55 -12.29 -22.99
N ILE A 335 -3.30 -11.37 -23.61
CA ILE A 335 -3.96 -11.55 -24.91
C ILE A 335 -2.95 -11.89 -26.01
N LEU A 336 -1.77 -11.26 -26.02
CA LEU A 336 -0.72 -11.58 -26.99
C LEU A 336 -0.31 -13.05 -26.90
N LEU A 337 -0.11 -13.56 -25.68
CA LEU A 337 0.28 -14.95 -25.47
C LEU A 337 -0.84 -15.90 -25.89
N LEU A 338 -2.09 -15.61 -25.55
CA LEU A 338 -3.22 -16.43 -25.99
C LEU A 338 -3.33 -16.50 -27.51
N ASN A 339 -3.09 -15.39 -28.22
CA ASN A 339 -3.09 -15.37 -29.68
C ASN A 339 -1.94 -16.17 -30.29
N ILE A 340 -0.73 -16.08 -29.72
CA ILE A 340 0.42 -16.91 -30.16
C ILE A 340 0.11 -18.39 -29.99
N TRP A 341 -0.48 -18.80 -28.86
CA TRP A 341 -0.85 -20.19 -28.63
C TRP A 341 -1.97 -20.66 -29.55
N ARG A 342 -2.95 -19.80 -29.84
CA ARG A 342 -4.00 -20.08 -30.83
C ARG A 342 -3.42 -20.31 -32.22
N ASP A 343 -2.50 -19.46 -32.66
CA ASP A 343 -1.85 -19.56 -33.97
C ASP A 343 -1.01 -20.85 -34.09
N MET A 344 -0.18 -21.15 -33.09
CA MET A 344 0.60 -22.40 -33.06
C MET A 344 -0.29 -23.65 -33.12
N ALA A 345 -1.42 -23.65 -32.41
CA ALA A 345 -2.37 -24.75 -32.43
C ALA A 345 -3.08 -24.90 -33.79
N GLN A 346 -3.45 -23.79 -34.44
CA GLN A 346 -4.13 -23.77 -35.73
C GLN A 346 -3.21 -24.19 -36.88
N ASN A 347 -1.93 -23.80 -36.84
CA ASN A 347 -0.97 -24.08 -37.91
C ASN A 347 -0.20 -25.39 -37.71
N SER A 348 -0.50 -26.15 -36.64
CA SER A 348 0.26 -27.34 -36.24
C SER A 348 1.78 -27.09 -36.20
N ALA A 349 2.17 -25.88 -35.81
CA ALA A 349 3.55 -25.41 -35.92
C ALA A 349 4.51 -26.10 -34.93
N VAL A 350 3.97 -26.68 -33.84
CA VAL A 350 4.74 -27.34 -32.77
C VAL A 350 3.99 -28.57 -32.25
N ASP A 351 4.68 -29.72 -32.17
CA ASP A 351 4.17 -30.97 -31.58
C ASP A 351 5.30 -31.68 -30.78
N PRO A 352 5.12 -31.98 -29.48
CA PRO A 352 3.97 -31.66 -28.64
C PRO A 352 3.84 -30.16 -28.36
N MET A 353 2.61 -29.65 -28.43
CA MET A 353 2.29 -28.26 -28.09
C MET A 353 2.72 -27.94 -26.64
N PRO A 354 3.50 -26.87 -26.40
CA PRO A 354 3.89 -26.48 -25.05
C PRO A 354 2.70 -25.95 -24.25
N GLU A 355 2.69 -26.21 -22.95
CA GLU A 355 1.64 -25.74 -22.04
C GLU A 355 1.85 -24.25 -21.70
N LEU A 356 0.77 -23.46 -21.67
CA LEU A 356 0.77 -22.08 -21.19
C LEU A 356 0.14 -22.01 -19.80
N TYR A 357 0.94 -21.66 -18.79
CA TYR A 357 0.48 -21.44 -17.43
C TYR A 357 0.39 -19.94 -17.16
N LEU A 358 -0.82 -19.43 -16.97
CA LEU A 358 -1.07 -18.05 -16.52
C LEU A 358 -1.42 -18.09 -15.03
N VAL A 359 -0.51 -17.59 -14.18
CA VAL A 359 -0.60 -17.69 -12.72
C VAL A 359 -0.71 -16.30 -12.10
N GLY A 360 -1.84 -16.03 -11.46
CA GLY A 360 -2.00 -14.84 -10.64
C GLY A 360 -3.46 -14.54 -10.29
N LYS A 361 -3.66 -13.49 -9.49
CA LYS A 361 -5.01 -13.04 -9.12
C LYS A 361 -5.69 -12.38 -10.33
N ARG A 362 -7.01 -12.49 -10.42
CA ARG A 362 -7.83 -11.78 -11.41
C ARG A 362 -7.86 -10.28 -11.07
N GLY A 363 -7.47 -9.43 -12.02
CA GLY A 363 -7.53 -7.98 -11.91
C GLY A 363 -8.71 -7.35 -12.65
N TRP A 364 -8.62 -6.05 -12.91
CA TRP A 364 -9.59 -5.22 -13.63
C TRP A 364 -9.70 -5.61 -15.13
N GLU A 365 -10.88 -5.45 -15.75
CA GLU A 365 -11.14 -5.59 -17.21
C GLU A 365 -10.48 -6.82 -17.87
N ASN A 366 -10.66 -8.00 -17.30
CA ASN A 366 -10.04 -9.24 -17.78
C ASN A 366 -10.98 -10.19 -18.53
N GLU A 367 -12.16 -9.71 -18.92
CA GLU A 367 -13.18 -10.46 -19.67
C GLU A 367 -12.56 -11.10 -20.92
N ASN A 368 -11.85 -10.31 -21.73
CA ASN A 368 -11.16 -10.76 -22.94
C ASN A 368 -10.01 -11.79 -22.72
N VAL A 369 -9.60 -12.03 -21.46
CA VAL A 369 -8.54 -13.01 -21.11
C VAL A 369 -9.14 -14.27 -20.50
N ILE A 370 -10.32 -14.16 -19.88
CA ILE A 370 -10.98 -15.26 -19.17
C ILE A 370 -12.00 -15.97 -20.08
N ASP A 371 -12.70 -15.23 -20.93
CA ASP A 371 -13.66 -15.73 -21.92
C ASP A 371 -12.94 -16.29 -23.15
#